data_AF-A0A659SBX5-F1
#
_entry.id   AF-A0A659SBX5-F1
#
_cell.length_a   1.000
_cell.length_b   1.000
_cell.length_c   1.000
_cell.angle_alpha   90.00
_cell.angle_beta   90.00
_cell.angle_gamma   90.00
#
_symmetry.space_group_name_H-M   'P 1'
#
loop_
_entity.id
_entity.type
_entity.pdbx_description
1 polymer ?
#
loop_
_entity_poly.entity_id
_entity_poly.type
_entity_poly.pdbx_seq_one_letter_code
_entity_poly.pdbx_strand_id
1 'polypeptide(L)' 'MRILAAGSLRVVWPQLMAAFQADAVCDFGPAGLLRERIEAGEACDFFASANLAQPQALVESGRAGWVARCTSWL' A
#
# COMPACT_ATOMS: atom_id res chain seq x y z
N MET A 1 -11.11 5.51 3.17
CA MET A 1 -9.76 4.93 3.39
C MET A 1 -8.78 5.52 2.38
N ARG A 2 -7.63 6.04 2.81
CA ARG A 2 -6.56 6.53 1.91
C ARG A 2 -5.57 5.41 1.64
N ILE A 3 -5.45 5.04 0.37
CA ILE A 3 -4.59 3.94 -0.05
C ILE A 3 -3.50 4.47 -0.98
N LEU A 4 -2.25 4.17 -0.65
CA LEU A 4 -1.11 4.39 -1.53
C LEU A 4 -0.67 3.04 -2.10
N ALA A 5 -0.73 2.87 -3.42
CA ALA A 5 -0.46 1.58 -4.07
C ALA A 5 0.59 1.69 -5.19
N ALA A 6 1.46 0.69 -5.28
CA ALA A 6 2.41 0.57 -6.38
C ALA A 6 1.68 0.61 -7.73
N GLY A 7 2.24 1.34 -8.69
CA GLY A 7 1.62 1.52 -10.01
C GLY A 7 1.32 0.21 -10.75
N SER A 8 2.09 -0.86 -10.52
CA SER A 8 1.85 -2.19 -11.09
C SER A 8 0.51 -2.81 -10.66
N LEU A 9 -0.05 -2.38 -9.53
CA LEU A 9 -1.32 -2.88 -9.01
C LEU A 9 -2.53 -2.19 -9.63
N ARG A 10 -2.36 -1.07 -10.35
CA ARG A 10 -3.46 -0.25 -10.89
C ARG A 10 -4.47 -1.05 -11.71
N VAL A 11 -4.02 -2.08 -12.43
CA VAL A 11 -4.88 -2.91 -13.30
C VAL A 11 -5.79 -3.84 -12.48
N VAL A 12 -5.27 -4.43 -11.41
CA VAL A 12 -6.01 -5.40 -10.56
C VAL A 12 -6.77 -4.73 -9.42
N TRP A 13 -6.41 -3.48 -9.09
CA TRP A 13 -6.95 -2.75 -7.95
C TRP A 13 -8.46 -2.54 -7.96
N PRO A 14 -9.11 -2.17 -9.10
CA PRO A 14 -10.56 -1.97 -9.12
C PRO A 14 -11.33 -3.24 -8.76
N GLN A 15 -10.85 -4.41 -9.22
CA GLN A 15 -11.46 -5.70 -8.89
C GLN A 15 -11.31 -6.03 -7.40
N LEU A 16 -10.14 -5.74 -6.84
CA LEU A 16 -9.89 -5.92 -5.41
C LEU A 16 -10.78 -5.00 -4.56
N MET A 17 -10.91 -3.72 -4.93
CA MET A 17 -11.77 -2.77 -4.21
C MET A 17 -13.25 -3.12 -4.32
N ALA A 18 -13.70 -3.59 -5.48
CA ALA A 18 -15.06 -4.08 -5.66
C ALA A 18 -15.37 -5.28 -4.74
N ALA A 19 -14.41 -6.22 -4.61
CA ALA A 19 -14.55 -7.36 -3.71
C ALA A 19 -14.53 -6.94 -2.23
N PHE A 20 -13.73 -5.92 -1.88
CA PHE A 20 -13.59 -5.44 -0.51
C PHE A 20 -14.72 -4.49 -0.07
N GLN A 21 -15.51 -3.97 -1.02
CA GLN A 21 -16.63 -3.03 -0.81
C GLN A 21 -16.26 -1.79 0.02
N ALA A 22 -14.99 -1.38 0.02
CA ALA A 22 -14.53 -0.23 0.79
C ALA A 22 -14.59 1.05 -0.04
N ASP A 23 -15.06 2.13 0.58
CA ASP A 23 -14.92 3.48 0.03
C ASP A 23 -13.48 3.98 0.27
N ALA A 24 -12.68 3.91 -0.79
CA ALA A 24 -11.25 4.17 -0.74
C ALA A 24 -10.80 5.14 -1.83
N VAL A 25 -10.08 6.19 -1.40
CA VAL A 25 -9.35 7.07 -2.30
C VAL A 25 -7.97 6.47 -2.49
N CYS A 26 -7.66 6.10 -3.73
CA CYS A 26 -6.45 5.35 -4.06
C CYS A 26 -5.53 6.17 -4.96
N ASP A 27 -4.30 6.40 -4.50
CA ASP A 27 -3.23 7.00 -5.29
C ASP A 27 -2.22 5.95 -5.72
N PHE A 28 -1.86 5.97 -7.00
CA PHE A 28 -0.90 5.05 -7.58
C PHE A 28 0.40 5.74 -7.96
N GLY A 29 1.52 5.10 -7.67
CA GLY A 29 2.83 5.63 -8.03
C GLY A 29 3.97 4.65 -7.82
N PRO A 30 5.23 5.06 -8.08
CA PRO A 30 6.41 4.29 -7.75
C PRO A 30 6.46 4.04 -6.25
N ALA A 31 6.56 2.78 -5.84
CA ALA A 31 6.41 2.41 -4.42
C ALA A 31 7.48 3.03 -3.50
N GLY A 32 8.68 3.33 -4.03
CA GLY A 32 9.71 4.08 -3.32
C GLY A 32 9.27 5.51 -2.96
N LEU A 33 8.69 6.24 -3.93
CA LEU A 33 8.18 7.61 -3.71
C LEU A 33 6.98 7.62 -2.77
N LEU A 34 6.10 6.62 -2.87
CA LEU A 34 4.96 6.48 -1.96
C LEU A 34 5.42 6.23 -0.51
N ARG A 35 6.44 5.38 -0.31
CA ARG A 35 7.08 5.20 1.01
C ARG A 35 7.65 6.52 1.53
N GLU A 36 8.38 7.27 0.72
CA GLU A 36 8.94 8.58 1.11
C GLU A 36 7.84 9.57 1.51
N ARG A 37 6.69 9.57 0.82
CA ARG A 37 5.52 10.37 1.19
C ARG A 37 4.95 9.99 2.56
N ILE A 38 4.82 8.70 2.85
CA ILE A 38 4.39 8.20 4.17
C ILE A 38 5.41 8.62 5.23
N GLU A 39 6.70 8.50 4.92
CA GLU A 39 7.78 8.91 5.81
C GLU A 39 7.76 10.43 6.08
N ALA A 40 7.33 11.24 5.10
CA ALA A 40 7.14 12.68 5.24
C ALA A 40 5.85 13.06 5.99
N GLY A 41 5.05 12.09 6.44
CA GLY A 41 3.85 12.32 7.24
C GLY A 41 2.55 12.41 6.45
N GLU A 42 2.54 11.98 5.18
CA GLU A 42 1.27 11.87 4.45
C GLU A 42 0.35 10.82 5.10
N ALA A 43 -0.92 11.19 5.27
CA ALA A 43 -1.94 10.29 5.77
C ALA A 43 -2.17 9.11 4.82
N CYS A 44 -1.89 7.90 5.31
CA CYS A 44 -2.03 6.65 4.59
C CYS A 44 -2.57 5.58 5.53
N ASP A 45 -3.75 5.03 5.22
CA ASP A 45 -4.37 3.95 5.98
C ASP A 45 -3.88 2.57 5.50
N PHE A 46 -3.58 2.45 4.20
CA PHE A 46 -3.11 1.22 3.59
C PHE A 46 -2.04 1.47 2.53
N PHE A 47 -0.89 0.81 2.67
CA PHE A 47 0.20 0.89 1.71
C PHE A 47 0.41 -0.46 1.03
N ALA A 48 0.33 -0.48 -0.30
CA ALA A 48 0.55 -1.68 -1.11
C ALA A 48 1.80 -1.52 -1.97
N SER A 49 2.79 -2.40 -1.79
CA SER A 49 4.01 -2.41 -2.57
C SER A 49 4.24 -3.73 -3.29
N ALA A 50 4.90 -3.67 -4.45
CA ALA A 50 5.43 -4.83 -5.16
C ALA A 50 6.74 -5.36 -4.54
N ASN A 51 7.33 -4.67 -3.55
CA ASN A 51 8.54 -5.07 -2.85
C ASN A 51 8.31 -5.02 -1.33
N LEU A 52 8.44 -6.16 -0.65
CA LEU A 52 8.21 -6.28 0.80
C LEU A 52 9.17 -5.43 1.64
N ALA A 53 10.39 -5.16 1.16
CA ALA A 53 11.38 -4.38 1.91
C ALA A 53 10.87 -2.97 2.25
N GLN A 54 10.00 -2.39 1.43
CA GLN A 54 9.47 -1.05 1.63
C GLN A 54 8.48 -0.95 2.80
N PRO A 55 7.38 -1.75 2.85
CA PRO A 55 6.50 -1.76 4.01
C PRO A 55 7.19 -2.32 5.27
N GLN A 56 8.18 -3.21 5.13
CA GLN A 56 9.00 -3.66 6.28
C GLN A 56 9.72 -2.48 6.95
N ALA A 57 10.36 -1.60 6.17
CA ALA A 57 11.03 -0.41 6.70
C ALA A 57 10.05 0.57 7.41
N LEU A 58 8.79 0.64 6.96
CA LEU A 58 7.76 1.44 7.64
C LEU A 58 7.37 0.85 9.00
N VAL A 59 7.31 -0.48 9.11
CA VAL A 59 7.07 -1.15 10.40
C VAL A 59 8.26 -0.93 11.35
N GLU A 60 9.49 -1.14 10.86
CA GLU A 60 10.72 -0.96 11.64
C GLU A 60 10.90 0.49 12.14
N SER A 61 10.42 1.47 11.38
CA SER A 61 10.44 2.88 11.78
C SER A 61 9.22 3.32 12.61
N GLY A 62 8.35 2.38 13.00
CA GLY A 62 7.17 2.66 13.83
C GLY A 62 6.05 3.44 13.12
N ARG A 63 6.09 3.52 11.79
CA ARG A 63 5.11 4.25 10.95
C ARG A 63 4.01 3.35 10.38
N ALA A 64 4.15 2.04 10.52
CA ALA A 64 3.12 1.05 10.19
C ALA A 64 2.97 0.02 11.30
N GLY A 65 1.75 -0.47 11.52
CA GLY A 65 1.47 -1.44 12.58
C GLY A 65 1.90 -2.87 12.25
N TRP A 66 1.78 -3.29 10.99
CA TRP A 66 2.16 -4.63 10.52
C TRP A 66 2.36 -4.65 9.01
N VAL A 67 3.04 -5.69 8.52
CA VAL A 67 3.20 -5.98 7.09
C VAL A 67 2.92 -7.46 6.84
N ALA A 68 2.22 -7.77 5.75
CA ALA A 68 2.11 -9.14 5.26
C ALA A 68 2.53 -9.25 3.80
N ARG A 69 3.03 -10.43 3.47
CA ARG A 69 3.33 -10.83 2.10
C ARG A 69 2.11 -11.57 1.53
N CYS A 70 1.60 -11.10 0.40
CA CYS A 70 0.60 -11.83 -0.37
C CYS A 70 1.33 -12.69 -1.42
N THR A 71 1.60 -13.96 -1.11
CA THR A 71 2.28 -14.92 -2.01
C THR A 71 1.39 -16.06 -2.51
N SER A 72 0.18 -16.22 -1.98
CA SER A 72 -0.75 -17.28 -2.37
C SER A 72 -2.17 -16.80 -2.15
N TRP A 73 -3.02 -16.96 -3.18
CA TRP A 73 -4.48 -16.76 -3.10
C TRP A 73 -5.20 -18.10 -2.83
N LEU A 74 -4.71 -18.87 -1.87
CA LEU A 74 -5.28 -20.15 -1.44
C LEU A 74 -5.28 -20.22 0.08
#